data_AF-A0A655AHF7-F1
#
_entry.id   AF-A0A655AHF7-F1
#
_cell.length_a   1.000
_cell.length_b   1.000
_cell.length_c   1.000
_cell.angle_alpha   90.00
_cell.angle_beta   90.00
_cell.angle_gamma   90.00
#
_symmetry.space_group_name_H-M   'P 1'
#
loop_
_entity.id
_entity.type
_entity.pdbx_description
1 polymer ?
#
loop_
_entity_poly.entity_id
_entity_poly.type
_entity_poly.pdbx_seq_one_letter_code
_entity_poly.pdbx_strand_id
1 'polypeptide(L)'
;MAARCPIDGFGVGTQLVVAQDAPALDMAYKLVAYDGSGRTKFSSGKVIYPGRKQVFRKLEHGVFCGDTLGEHGENLPGDPLLVPIMTNGRRIRQHAPTLDGARDWARQQIDALPPELRSLEDTGYSYPVAVSDRIVGELARLRHADTAEAHPGSNVVGAKAKRP
;
A
#
# COMPACT_ATOMS: atom_id res chain seq x y z
N MET A 1 29.64 -11.02 -12.85
CA MET A 1 29.75 -12.44 -13.29
C MET A 1 31.01 -13.02 -12.69
N ALA A 2 30.94 -14.20 -12.08
CA ALA A 2 32.17 -14.92 -11.74
C ALA A 2 33.01 -15.05 -13.02
N ALA A 3 34.29 -14.70 -12.97
CA ALA A 3 35.12 -14.35 -14.12
C ALA A 3 35.41 -15.47 -15.14
N ARG A 4 34.68 -16.61 -15.12
CA ARG A 4 34.93 -17.79 -15.96
C ARG A 4 33.65 -18.54 -16.41
N CYS A 5 32.50 -17.87 -16.48
CA CYS A 5 31.29 -18.49 -17.02
C CYS A 5 31.16 -18.18 -18.52
N PRO A 6 31.14 -19.18 -19.43
CA PRO A 6 31.02 -18.96 -20.88
C PRO A 6 29.57 -18.73 -21.33
N ILE A 7 28.72 -18.17 -20.46
CA ILE A 7 27.29 -17.96 -20.72
C ILE A 7 27.04 -16.46 -20.85
N ASP A 8 26.57 -16.03 -22.03
CA ASP A 8 26.29 -14.63 -22.35
C ASP A 8 24.81 -14.25 -22.20
N GLY A 9 23.93 -15.22 -21.91
CA GLY A 9 22.49 -14.99 -21.83
C GLY A 9 21.74 -16.01 -20.96
N PHE A 10 20.62 -15.59 -20.40
CA PHE A 10 19.75 -16.41 -19.56
C PHE A 10 18.32 -16.38 -20.10
N GLY A 11 17.77 -17.55 -20.43
CA GLY A 11 16.34 -17.73 -20.70
C GLY A 11 15.67 -18.29 -19.45
N VAL A 12 14.77 -17.51 -18.83
CA VAL A 12 14.04 -17.94 -17.63
C VAL A 12 12.58 -18.13 -17.98
N GLY A 13 12.10 -19.37 -17.87
CA GLY A 13 10.74 -19.76 -18.24
C GLY A 13 9.80 -19.76 -17.03
N THR A 14 9.24 -20.93 -16.73
CA THR A 14 8.16 -21.12 -15.75
C THR A 14 8.41 -20.44 -14.41
N GLN A 15 9.60 -20.58 -13.83
CA GLN A 15 9.93 -20.01 -12.51
C GLN A 15 9.66 -18.51 -12.42
N LEU A 16 10.04 -17.75 -13.46
CA LEU A 16 9.81 -16.31 -13.52
C LEU A 16 8.35 -15.99 -13.79
N VAL A 17 7.74 -16.65 -14.78
CA VAL A 17 6.40 -16.29 -15.27
C VAL A 17 5.33 -16.51 -14.21
N VAL A 18 5.48 -17.55 -13.38
CA VAL A 18 4.48 -17.89 -12.35
C VAL A 18 4.88 -17.43 -10.95
N ALA A 19 6.04 -16.78 -10.79
CA ALA A 19 6.65 -16.47 -9.49
C ALA A 19 6.61 -17.69 -8.56
N GLN A 20 7.24 -18.80 -8.98
CA GLN A 20 6.98 -20.13 -8.41
C GLN A 20 7.18 -20.23 -6.88
N ASP A 21 8.09 -19.44 -6.34
CA ASP A 21 8.42 -19.33 -4.92
C ASP A 21 7.44 -18.44 -4.13
N ALA A 22 6.78 -17.48 -4.78
CA ALA A 22 5.79 -16.59 -4.18
C ALA A 22 4.68 -16.22 -5.20
N PRO A 23 3.78 -17.17 -5.55
CA PRO A 23 2.86 -17.01 -6.67
C PRO A 23 1.69 -16.05 -6.40
N ALA A 24 1.62 -15.49 -5.19
CA ALA A 24 0.55 -14.60 -4.77
C ALA A 24 1.08 -13.40 -3.98
N LEU A 25 0.51 -12.23 -4.26
CA LEU A 25 0.70 -11.01 -3.47
C LEU A 25 -0.54 -10.79 -2.58
N ASP A 26 -0.35 -10.41 -1.32
CA ASP A 26 -1.43 -10.07 -0.38
C ASP A 26 -2.00 -8.67 -0.68
N MET A 27 -2.68 -8.54 -1.82
CA MET A 27 -3.36 -7.32 -2.25
C MET A 27 -4.85 -7.36 -1.92
N ALA A 28 -5.40 -6.24 -1.46
CA ALA A 28 -6.82 -6.12 -1.16
C ALA A 28 -7.42 -4.79 -1.60
N TYR A 29 -8.66 -4.84 -2.09
CA TYR A 29 -9.49 -3.66 -2.34
C TYR A 29 -10.44 -3.45 -1.15
N LYS A 30 -10.44 -2.25 -0.57
CA LYS A 30 -11.24 -1.89 0.61
C LYS A 30 -11.91 -0.54 0.43
N LEU A 31 -13.17 -0.43 0.85
CA LEU A 31 -13.85 0.85 0.98
C LEU A 31 -13.24 1.62 2.17
N VAL A 32 -12.75 2.82 1.90
CA VAL A 32 -12.10 3.67 2.92
C VAL A 32 -12.88 4.95 3.21
N ALA A 33 -13.82 5.33 2.33
CA ALA A 33 -14.72 6.46 2.55
C ALA A 33 -16.04 6.25 1.80
N TYR A 34 -17.15 6.72 2.36
CA TYR A 34 -18.47 6.72 1.73
C TYR A 34 -19.25 7.94 2.21
N ASP A 35 -19.82 8.67 1.24
CA ASP A 35 -20.58 9.91 1.49
C ASP A 35 -19.82 10.92 2.37
N GLY A 36 -18.60 11.25 1.94
CA GLY A 36 -17.69 12.14 2.67
C GLY A 36 -17.11 11.59 3.98
N SER A 37 -17.62 10.47 4.49
CA SER A 37 -17.25 9.91 5.80
C SER A 37 -16.23 8.79 5.69
N GLY A 38 -15.22 8.77 6.56
CA GLY A 38 -14.24 7.69 6.66
C GLY A 38 -14.89 6.34 7.00
N ARG A 39 -14.35 5.25 6.44
CA ARG A 39 -14.78 3.88 6.72
C ARG A 39 -13.60 3.04 7.14
N THR A 40 -13.79 2.28 8.21
CA THR A 40 -12.83 1.30 8.71
C THR A 40 -13.56 0.01 9.08
N LYS A 41 -12.82 -1.09 9.21
CA LYS A 41 -13.35 -2.36 9.69
C LYS A 41 -12.84 -2.59 11.11
N PHE A 42 -13.73 -2.88 12.04
CA PHE A 42 -13.40 -3.09 13.45
C PHE A 42 -13.00 -4.53 13.80
N SER A 43 -12.88 -5.43 12.82
CA SER A 43 -12.43 -6.82 13.08
C SER A 43 -10.99 -6.86 13.58
N SER A 44 -10.70 -7.74 14.54
CA SER A 44 -9.35 -8.03 15.00
C SER A 44 -8.46 -8.53 13.84
N GLY A 45 -7.20 -8.09 13.81
CA GLY A 45 -6.16 -8.67 12.97
C GLY A 45 -5.51 -7.76 11.92
N LYS A 46 -6.19 -6.74 11.38
CA LYS A 46 -5.58 -5.75 10.46
C LYS A 46 -6.26 -4.38 10.58
N VAL A 47 -5.46 -3.32 10.75
CA VAL A 47 -5.97 -1.94 10.77
C VAL A 47 -6.25 -1.48 9.34
N ILE A 48 -7.47 -1.01 9.07
CA ILE A 48 -7.82 -0.33 7.83
C ILE A 48 -7.92 1.16 8.13
N TYR A 49 -6.97 1.96 7.63
CA TYR A 49 -7.01 3.40 7.83
C TYR A 49 -8.17 4.03 7.04
N PRO A 50 -9.03 4.83 7.70
CA PRO A 50 -10.16 5.47 7.05
C PRO A 50 -9.71 6.59 6.10
N GLY A 51 -10.65 7.10 5.32
CA GLY A 51 -10.48 8.27 4.48
C GLY A 51 -9.72 8.02 3.18
N ARG A 52 -9.83 9.00 2.27
CA ARG A 52 -9.00 9.11 1.07
C ARG A 52 -7.58 9.51 1.50
N LYS A 53 -6.56 8.86 0.94
CA LYS A 53 -5.17 9.00 1.37
C LYS A 53 -4.23 9.34 0.22
N GLN A 54 -3.05 9.82 0.58
CA GLN A 54 -1.88 10.02 -0.27
C GLN A 54 -0.67 9.36 0.42
N VAL A 55 0.33 8.96 -0.36
CA VAL A 55 1.62 8.48 0.14
C VAL A 55 2.70 9.46 -0.29
N PHE A 56 3.56 9.86 0.65
CA PHE A 56 4.67 10.78 0.42
C PHE A 56 5.98 10.06 0.67
N ARG A 57 6.86 10.03 -0.34
CA ARG A 57 8.16 9.38 -0.27
C ARG A 57 9.25 10.38 0.06
N LYS A 58 10.04 10.09 1.08
CA LYS A 58 11.20 10.91 1.47
C LYS A 58 12.44 10.43 0.73
N LEU A 59 13.20 11.40 0.21
CA LEU A 59 14.46 11.19 -0.45
C LEU A 59 15.54 11.98 0.29
N GLU A 60 16.60 11.30 0.70
CA GLU A 60 17.77 11.91 1.33
C GLU A 60 19.02 11.44 0.61
N HIS A 61 19.84 12.40 0.16
CA HIS A 61 21.10 12.11 -0.56
C HIS A 61 20.93 11.14 -1.76
N GLY A 62 19.77 11.21 -2.45
CA GLY A 62 19.46 10.34 -3.58
C GLY A 62 18.96 8.94 -3.22
N VAL A 63 18.74 8.64 -1.94
CA VAL A 63 18.23 7.36 -1.45
C VAL A 63 16.89 7.55 -0.76
N PHE A 64 15.95 6.65 -1.02
CA PHE A 64 14.65 6.64 -0.37
C PHE A 64 14.79 6.23 1.10
N CYS A 65 14.36 7.09 2.03
CA CYS A 65 14.54 6.87 3.47
C CYS A 65 13.23 6.58 4.23
N GLY A 66 12.08 6.58 3.55
CA GLY A 66 10.81 6.15 4.10
C GLY A 66 9.60 6.77 3.40
N ASP A 67 8.44 6.17 3.62
CA ASP A 67 7.16 6.68 3.14
C ASP A 67 6.30 7.18 4.32
N THR A 68 5.44 8.16 4.06
CA THR A 68 4.43 8.63 5.02
C THR A 68 3.05 8.60 4.38
N LEU A 69 2.12 7.90 5.02
CA LEU A 69 0.71 7.87 4.63
C LEU A 69 0.01 9.09 5.24
N GLY A 70 -0.55 9.96 4.39
CA GLY A 70 -1.29 11.16 4.79
C GLY A 70 -2.72 11.18 4.24
N GLU A 71 -3.56 12.08 4.74
CA GLU A 71 -4.86 12.33 4.12
C GLU A 71 -4.67 12.88 2.69
N HIS A 72 -5.65 12.67 1.81
CA HIS A 72 -5.52 13.02 0.39
C HIS A 72 -5.18 14.50 0.12
N GLY A 73 -5.61 15.43 0.98
CA GLY A 73 -5.31 16.86 0.88
C GLY A 73 -4.27 17.36 1.90
N GLU A 74 -3.62 16.44 2.62
CA GLU A 74 -2.58 16.81 3.57
C GLU A 74 -1.31 17.23 2.82
N ASN A 75 -0.60 18.22 3.34
CA ASN A 75 0.70 18.62 2.81
C ASN A 75 1.79 18.12 3.75
N LEU A 76 2.50 17.07 3.35
CA LEU A 76 3.56 16.42 4.13
C LEU A 76 4.89 16.48 3.37
N PRO A 77 6.03 16.40 4.07
CA PRO A 77 7.33 16.31 3.42
C PRO A 77 7.46 15.07 2.53
N GLY A 78 8.15 15.22 1.40
CA GLY A 78 8.40 14.15 0.43
C GLY A 78 7.56 14.28 -0.84
N ASP A 79 7.85 13.43 -1.81
CA ASP A 79 7.20 13.41 -3.11
C ASP A 79 5.89 12.59 -3.07
N PRO A 80 4.76 13.12 -3.57
CA PRO A 80 3.50 12.37 -3.60
C PRO A 80 3.56 11.25 -4.65
N LEU A 81 3.19 10.03 -4.25
CA LEU A 81 3.30 8.85 -5.12
C LEU A 81 2.03 8.56 -5.94
N LEU A 82 0.85 8.89 -5.42
CA LEU A 82 -0.41 8.66 -6.14
C LEU A 82 -0.71 9.83 -7.08
N VAL A 83 -0.78 9.53 -8.38
CA VAL A 83 -1.15 10.48 -9.44
C VAL A 83 -2.50 10.11 -10.06
N PRO A 84 -3.31 11.09 -10.48
CA PRO A 84 -4.60 10.82 -11.10
C PRO A 84 -4.42 10.20 -12.50
N ILE A 85 -4.84 8.96 -12.70
CA ILE A 85 -4.80 8.29 -14.02
C ILE A 85 -6.12 8.36 -14.79
N MET A 86 -7.22 8.70 -14.11
CA MET A 86 -8.57 8.75 -14.66
C MET A 86 -9.41 9.80 -13.94
N THR A 87 -10.29 10.48 -14.66
CA THR A 87 -11.29 11.41 -14.10
C THR A 87 -12.57 11.30 -14.92
N ASN A 88 -13.74 11.21 -14.25
CA ASN A 88 -15.05 11.08 -14.90
C ASN A 88 -15.10 9.99 -15.98
N GLY A 89 -14.54 8.81 -15.68
CA GLY A 89 -14.49 7.67 -16.60
C GLY A 89 -13.53 7.82 -17.79
N ARG A 90 -12.78 8.93 -17.88
CA ARG A 90 -11.83 9.20 -18.97
C ARG A 90 -10.40 9.09 -18.45
N ARG A 91 -9.57 8.31 -19.15
CA ARG A 91 -8.15 8.16 -18.83
C ARG A 91 -7.40 9.45 -19.13
N ILE A 92 -6.53 9.86 -18.22
CA ILE A 92 -5.66 11.03 -18.38
C ILE A 92 -4.38 10.58 -19.05
N ARG A 93 -4.21 10.92 -20.35
CA ARG A 93 -3.09 10.41 -21.17
C ARG A 93 -1.72 10.89 -20.70
N GLN A 94 -1.62 12.09 -20.13
CA GLN A 94 -0.34 12.67 -19.69
C GLN A 94 0.34 11.86 -18.57
N HIS A 95 -0.41 11.04 -17.84
CA HIS A 95 0.12 10.19 -16.77
C HIS A 95 0.28 8.72 -17.20
N ALA A 96 0.07 8.40 -18.48
CA ALA A 96 0.30 7.06 -19.01
C ALA A 96 1.75 6.97 -19.53
N PRO A 97 2.64 6.18 -18.89
CA PRO A 97 4.01 6.03 -19.37
C PRO A 97 4.04 5.18 -20.65
N THR A 98 5.06 5.43 -21.48
CA THR A 98 5.48 4.48 -22.52
C THR A 98 6.18 3.29 -21.87
N LEU A 99 6.41 2.20 -22.62
CA LEU A 99 7.14 1.04 -22.09
C LEU A 99 8.58 1.41 -21.70
N ASP A 100 9.28 2.18 -22.54
CA ASP A 100 10.65 2.59 -22.25
C ASP A 100 10.70 3.58 -21.09
N GLY A 101 9.75 4.52 -21.02
CA GLY A 101 9.62 5.42 -19.87
C GLY A 101 9.36 4.67 -18.56
N ALA A 102 8.53 3.63 -18.59
CA ALA A 102 8.29 2.78 -17.42
C ALA A 102 9.55 2.00 -17.00
N ARG A 103 10.35 1.51 -17.96
CA ARG A 103 11.61 0.80 -17.70
C ARG A 103 12.67 1.72 -17.08
N ASP A 104 12.85 2.91 -17.64
CA ASP A 104 13.83 3.87 -17.15
C ASP A 104 13.43 4.40 -15.78
N TRP A 105 12.14 4.67 -15.56
CA TRP A 105 11.63 5.02 -14.25
C TRP A 105 11.88 3.89 -13.24
N ALA A 106 11.52 2.64 -13.56
CA ALA A 106 11.76 1.51 -12.67
C ALA A 106 13.24 1.36 -12.29
N ARG A 107 14.16 1.54 -13.24
CA ARG A 107 15.61 1.53 -12.98
C ARG A 107 16.00 2.63 -12.00
N GLN A 108 15.57 3.87 -12.25
CA GLN A 108 15.84 5.01 -11.36
C GLN A 108 15.30 4.78 -9.95
N GLN A 109 14.09 4.23 -9.83
CA GLN A 109 13.49 3.93 -8.53
C GLN A 109 14.26 2.81 -7.79
N ILE A 110 14.70 1.77 -8.49
CA ILE A 110 15.52 0.70 -7.91
C ILE A 110 16.87 1.26 -7.47
N ASP A 111 17.52 2.10 -8.28
CA ASP A 111 18.83 2.70 -7.95
C ASP A 111 18.76 3.58 -6.70
N ALA A 112 17.61 4.23 -6.45
CA ALA A 112 17.34 5.04 -5.27
C ALA A 112 16.90 4.23 -4.04
N LEU A 113 16.72 2.91 -4.12
CA LEU A 113 16.41 2.11 -2.93
C LEU A 113 17.63 2.02 -1.99
N PRO A 114 17.38 1.93 -0.66
CA PRO A 114 18.41 1.52 0.29
C PRO A 114 19.16 0.28 -0.19
N PRO A 115 20.50 0.20 -0.04
CA PRO A 115 21.29 -0.98 -0.41
C PRO A 115 20.72 -2.30 0.12
N GLU A 116 20.16 -2.27 1.32
CA GLU A 116 19.56 -3.42 2.01
C GLU A 116 18.36 -3.99 1.26
N LEU A 117 17.59 -3.13 0.57
CA LEU A 117 16.43 -3.53 -0.24
C LEU A 117 16.80 -3.89 -1.69
N ARG A 118 18.06 -3.68 -2.09
CA ARG A 118 18.59 -4.13 -3.39
C ARG A 118 19.23 -5.52 -3.29
N SER A 119 19.42 -6.04 -2.07
CA SER A 119 19.88 -7.40 -1.84
C SER A 119 18.77 -8.41 -2.15
N LEU A 120 19.17 -9.60 -2.63
CA LEU A 120 18.27 -10.75 -2.74
C LEU A 120 18.22 -11.58 -1.45
N GLU A 121 19.17 -11.35 -0.53
CA GLU A 121 19.20 -11.98 0.78
C GLU A 121 18.33 -11.20 1.76
N ASP A 122 17.72 -11.89 2.71
CA ASP A 122 17.01 -11.24 3.81
C ASP A 122 18.01 -10.51 4.71
N THR A 123 18.01 -9.18 4.61
CA THR A 123 18.86 -8.31 5.41
C THR A 123 18.24 -7.97 6.77
N GLY A 124 16.99 -8.36 7.01
CA GLY A 124 16.20 -7.96 8.17
C GLY A 124 15.82 -6.46 8.18
N TYR A 125 16.18 -5.71 7.13
CA TYR A 125 15.87 -4.30 7.02
C TYR A 125 14.38 -4.09 6.72
N SER A 126 13.71 -3.29 7.55
CA SER A 126 12.31 -2.92 7.34
C SER A 126 12.23 -1.48 6.85
N TYR A 127 11.65 -1.28 5.67
CA TYR A 127 11.47 0.05 5.09
C TYR A 127 10.49 0.89 5.94
N PRO A 128 10.87 2.08 6.43
CA PRO A 128 10.00 2.87 7.28
C PRO A 128 8.74 3.33 6.55
N VAL A 129 7.57 3.00 7.10
CA VAL A 129 6.28 3.53 6.66
C VAL A 129 5.55 4.14 7.85
N ALA A 130 5.49 5.46 7.88
CA ALA A 130 4.78 6.22 8.92
C ALA A 130 3.33 6.51 8.51
N VAL A 131 2.48 6.82 9.49
CA VAL A 131 1.09 7.24 9.29
C VAL A 131 0.91 8.59 9.96
N SER A 132 0.29 9.55 9.27
CA SER A 132 0.12 10.89 9.81
C SER A 132 -0.81 10.92 11.02
N ASP A 133 -0.57 11.89 11.92
CA ASP A 133 -1.41 12.11 13.10
C ASP A 133 -2.88 12.35 12.73
N ARG A 134 -3.14 12.95 11.56
CA ARG A 134 -4.50 13.17 11.05
C ARG A 134 -5.23 11.86 10.80
N ILE A 135 -4.58 10.91 10.10
CA ILE A 135 -5.16 9.57 9.87
C ILE A 135 -5.37 8.83 11.18
N VAL A 136 -4.38 8.88 12.08
CA VAL A 136 -4.47 8.21 13.40
C VAL A 136 -5.63 8.79 14.22
N GLY A 137 -5.75 10.12 14.23
CA GLY A 137 -6.84 10.84 14.90
C GLY A 137 -8.21 10.48 14.35
N GLU A 138 -8.36 10.41 13.02
CA GLU A 138 -9.63 10.01 12.40
C GLU A 138 -9.99 8.55 12.70
N LEU A 139 -9.02 7.64 12.68
CA LEU A 139 -9.25 6.25 13.08
C LEU A 139 -9.71 6.15 14.54
N ALA A 140 -9.07 6.89 15.45
CA ALA A 140 -9.47 6.93 16.86
C ALA A 140 -10.89 7.47 17.01
N ARG A 141 -11.22 8.57 16.33
CA ARG A 141 -12.56 9.16 16.33
C ARG A 141 -13.64 8.16 15.90
N LEU A 142 -13.41 7.43 14.80
CA LEU A 142 -14.36 6.42 14.31
C LEU A 142 -14.52 5.24 15.28
N ARG A 143 -13.44 4.81 15.94
CA ARG A 143 -13.50 3.76 16.97
C ARG A 143 -14.31 4.20 18.20
N HIS A 144 -14.12 5.44 18.63
CA HIS A 144 -14.89 6.00 19.75
C HIS A 144 -16.38 6.13 19.41
N ALA A 145 -16.72 6.59 18.19
CA ALA A 145 -18.10 6.69 17.73
C ALA A 145 -18.79 5.32 17.66
N ASP A 146 -18.12 4.29 17.12
CA ASP A 146 -18.66 2.91 17.05
C ASP A 146 -18.94 2.34 18.45
N THR A 147 -18.06 2.61 19.42
CA THR A 147 -18.25 2.17 20.81
C THR A 147 -19.41 2.90 21.49
N ALA A 148 -19.62 4.18 21.17
CA ALA A 148 -20.71 4.99 21.71
C ALA A 148 -22.08 4.63 21.09
N GLU A 149 -22.11 4.26 19.81
CA GLU A 149 -23.33 3.81 19.12
C GLU A 149 -23.71 2.36 19.50
N ALA A 150 -22.75 1.54 19.93
CA ALA A 150 -22.99 0.16 20.38
C ALA A 150 -23.81 0.02 21.68
N HIS A 151 -24.27 1.11 22.30
CA HIS A 151 -25.30 1.12 23.37
C HIS A 151 -26.29 2.28 23.17
N PRO A 152 -27.43 2.03 22.50
CA PRO A 152 -28.67 1.81 23.25
C PRO A 152 -29.59 0.76 22.61
N GLY A 153 -29.75 -0.39 23.28
CA GLY A 153 -30.93 -1.25 23.16
C GLY A 153 -30.99 -2.23 21.97
N SER A 154 -30.47 -3.45 22.16
CA SER A 154 -31.08 -4.65 21.57
C SER A 154 -30.66 -5.92 22.33
N ASN A 155 -31.24 -6.11 23.51
CA ASN A 155 -31.52 -7.46 23.98
C ASN A 155 -32.71 -7.97 23.15
N VAL A 156 -32.43 -8.71 22.08
CA VAL A 156 -33.40 -9.65 21.53
C VAL A 156 -32.77 -11.03 21.54
N VAL A 157 -33.19 -11.80 22.53
CA VAL A 157 -32.99 -13.24 22.64
C VAL A 157 -33.53 -13.89 21.37
N GLY A 158 -32.62 -14.33 20.50
CA GLY A 158 -32.92 -15.15 19.35
C GLY A 158 -32.28 -16.53 19.51
N ALA A 159 -32.86 -17.36 20.38
CA ALA A 159 -32.57 -18.78 20.41
C ALA A 159 -32.87 -19.37 19.01
N LYS A 160 -31.87 -19.97 18.37
CA LYS A 160 -32.13 -20.94 17.28
C LYS A 160 -31.49 -22.27 17.61
N ALA A 161 -32.41 -23.23 17.72
CA ALA A 161 -32.20 -24.61 18.06
C ALA A 161 -31.24 -25.32 17.10
N LYS A 162 -30.42 -26.16 17.71
CA LYS A 162 -29.68 -27.24 17.07
C LYS A 162 -30.68 -28.33 16.65
N ARG A 163 -30.47 -28.92 15.45
CA ARG A 163 -30.64 -30.34 15.04
C ARG A 163 -31.28 -30.48 13.66
N PRO A 164 -31.15 -31.66 13.01
CA PRO A 164 -30.25 -32.78 13.28
C PRO A 164 -29.02 -32.81 12.37
#